data_AF-A0A7S3C6B0-F1
#
_entry.id   AF-A0A7S3C6B0-F1
#
_cell.length_a   1.000
_cell.length_b   1.000
_cell.length_c   1.000
_cell.angle_alpha   90.00
_cell.angle_beta   90.00
_cell.angle_gamma   90.00
#
_symmetry.space_group_name_H-M   'P 1'
#
loop_
_entity.id
_entity.type
_entity.pdbx_description
1 polymer ?
#
loop_
_entity_poly.entity_id
_entity_poly.type
_entity_poly.pdbx_seq_one_letter_code
_entity_poly.pdbx_strand_id
1 'polypeptide(L)'
;MNHGNGVVAGESLPAMVPDETAIAVPCDLYPAQDVVEDRNHRGASANGKAGEAWTKAQVSLTESAVVEAEAKARVAVAEALEAEAKAKAAVAKADAEARVAEAAAKARVTDAEAAAKVRVAEAEATTKVRVAAAEALEADLKILKLRKEIDVFTENGQANEQADVEKVVEKPKKRARTGEPGTGAGSVSKAVTNKSSEGLQIGQRIEVLFDDPPGYFPGTITGKNKGRWQIEYDDGDWEELDLSTT
;
A
#
# COMPACT_ATOMS: atom_id res chain seq x y z
N MET A 1 36.15 -2.51 -21.38
CA MET A 1 35.63 -3.71 -22.08
C MET A 1 34.66 -4.38 -21.11
N ASN A 2 33.37 -4.05 -21.03
CA ASN A 2 32.25 -4.06 -21.97
C ASN A 2 31.96 -5.44 -22.60
N HIS A 3 31.14 -6.26 -21.92
CA HIS A 3 30.31 -7.29 -22.53
C HIS A 3 28.92 -7.26 -21.89
N GLY A 4 28.04 -6.49 -22.53
CA GLY A 4 26.61 -6.45 -22.22
C GLY A 4 25.94 -7.73 -22.70
N ASN A 5 25.23 -8.38 -21.78
CA ASN A 5 24.38 -9.52 -22.09
C ASN A 5 22.99 -8.99 -22.48
N GLY A 6 22.80 -8.76 -23.77
CA GLY A 6 21.51 -8.35 -24.34
C GLY A 6 20.53 -9.52 -24.34
N VAL A 7 19.72 -9.62 -23.28
CA VAL A 7 18.53 -10.48 -23.29
C VAL A 7 17.45 -9.72 -24.06
N VAL A 8 17.27 -10.11 -25.32
CA VAL A 8 16.19 -9.63 -26.18
C VAL A 8 14.88 -10.17 -25.59
N ALA A 9 14.07 -9.30 -25.03
CA ALA A 9 12.71 -9.63 -24.60
C ALA A 9 11.92 -10.05 -25.84
N GLY A 10 11.64 -11.34 -25.97
CA GLY A 10 10.73 -11.86 -26.97
C GLY A 10 9.34 -11.28 -26.72
N GLU A 11 8.81 -10.58 -27.71
CA GLU A 11 7.42 -10.15 -27.76
C GLU A 11 6.53 -11.40 -27.67
N SER A 12 5.95 -11.58 -26.49
CA SER A 12 4.94 -12.62 -26.24
C SER A 12 3.71 -12.26 -27.07
N LEU A 13 3.46 -13.03 -28.12
CA LEU A 13 2.23 -12.93 -28.91
C LEU A 13 1.01 -13.04 -27.96
N PRO A 14 -0.04 -12.22 -28.16
CA PRO A 14 -1.25 -12.31 -27.36
C PRO A 14 -1.88 -13.69 -27.59
N ALA A 15 -2.15 -14.40 -26.50
CA ALA A 15 -2.89 -15.64 -26.51
C ALA A 15 -4.24 -15.40 -27.20
N MET A 16 -4.42 -16.04 -28.36
CA MET A 16 -5.65 -16.01 -29.14
C MET A 16 -6.71 -16.76 -28.33
N VAL A 17 -7.59 -16.01 -27.66
CA VAL A 17 -8.71 -16.56 -26.92
C VAL A 17 -9.68 -17.16 -27.95
N PRO A 18 -9.98 -18.47 -27.91
CA PRO A 18 -11.01 -19.03 -28.77
C PRO A 18 -12.35 -18.41 -28.38
N ASP A 19 -13.02 -17.81 -29.36
CA ASP A 19 -14.37 -17.28 -29.24
C ASP A 19 -15.35 -18.47 -29.12
N GLU A 20 -15.66 -18.86 -27.88
CA GLU A 20 -16.57 -19.98 -27.56
C GLU A 20 -18.06 -19.62 -27.74
N THR A 21 -18.40 -18.72 -28.67
CA THR A 21 -19.81 -18.38 -28.97
C THR A 21 -20.42 -19.18 -30.12
N ALA A 22 -19.72 -20.19 -30.65
CA ALA A 22 -20.30 -21.15 -31.58
C ALA A 22 -21.19 -22.18 -30.84
N ILE A 23 -22.37 -21.73 -30.39
CA ILE A 23 -23.46 -22.60 -29.95
C ILE A 23 -23.97 -23.33 -31.20
N ALA A 24 -23.46 -24.53 -31.44
CA ALA A 24 -24.03 -25.47 -32.40
C ALA A 24 -25.46 -25.80 -31.93
N VAL A 25 -26.46 -25.16 -32.55
CA VAL A 25 -27.87 -25.50 -32.34
C VAL A 25 -28.09 -26.86 -33.00
N PRO A 26 -28.41 -27.93 -32.25
CA PRO A 26 -28.74 -29.21 -32.85
C PRO A 26 -30.02 -29.07 -33.69
N CYS A 27 -29.91 -29.37 -34.99
CA CYS A 27 -31.00 -29.24 -35.96
C CYS A 27 -32.12 -30.29 -35.84
N ASP A 28 -32.17 -31.08 -34.76
CA ASP A 28 -33.01 -32.28 -34.69
C ASP A 28 -34.35 -32.10 -33.94
N LEU A 29 -34.77 -30.86 -33.65
CA LEU A 29 -36.07 -30.58 -33.02
C LEU A 29 -37.07 -29.95 -34.01
N TYR A 30 -37.33 -30.65 -35.11
CA TYR A 30 -38.62 -30.52 -35.80
C TYR A 30 -39.60 -31.51 -35.18
N PRO A 31 -40.58 -31.08 -34.36
CA PRO A 31 -41.66 -31.98 -33.96
C PRO A 31 -42.41 -32.39 -35.22
N ALA A 32 -42.46 -33.70 -35.48
CA ALA A 32 -43.36 -34.26 -36.45
C ALA A 32 -44.78 -33.77 -36.14
N GLN A 33 -45.41 -33.11 -37.10
CA GLN A 33 -46.82 -32.74 -37.03
C GLN A 33 -47.61 -34.05 -37.05
N ASP A 34 -47.99 -34.55 -35.88
CA ASP A 34 -48.94 -35.64 -35.77
C ASP A 34 -50.27 -35.16 -36.35
N VAL A 35 -50.63 -35.78 -37.47
CA VAL A 35 -51.91 -35.67 -38.13
C VAL A 35 -52.96 -36.17 -37.14
N VAL A 36 -53.69 -35.24 -36.53
CA VAL A 36 -54.89 -35.54 -35.75
C VAL A 36 -55.95 -36.09 -36.71
N GLU A 37 -55.98 -37.41 -36.87
CA GLU A 37 -57.12 -38.08 -37.50
C GLU A 37 -58.34 -37.92 -36.61
N ASP A 38 -59.23 -37.03 -37.03
CA ASP A 38 -60.56 -36.80 -36.47
C ASP A 38 -61.44 -38.05 -36.68
N ARG A 39 -61.26 -39.04 -35.80
CA ARG A 39 -62.01 -40.30 -35.83
C ARG A 39 -63.39 -40.11 -35.17
N ASN A 40 -64.28 -39.45 -35.92
CA ASN A 40 -65.71 -39.38 -35.67
C ASN A 40 -66.35 -40.79 -35.76
N HIS A 41 -66.32 -41.56 -34.67
CA HIS A 41 -67.19 -42.73 -34.52
C HIS A 41 -68.38 -42.41 -33.60
N ARG A 42 -69.44 -41.95 -34.25
CA ARG A 42 -70.81 -41.94 -33.77
C ARG A 42 -71.32 -43.39 -33.68
N GLY A 43 -71.11 -44.03 -32.54
CA GLY A 43 -71.65 -45.35 -32.20
C GLY A 43 -72.62 -45.25 -31.04
N ALA A 44 -73.91 -45.12 -31.34
CA ALA A 44 -74.98 -45.27 -30.36
C ALA A 44 -74.97 -46.70 -29.82
N SER A 45 -74.73 -46.87 -28.52
CA SER A 45 -74.91 -48.16 -27.84
C SER A 45 -75.81 -47.97 -26.64
N ALA A 46 -77.07 -48.33 -26.84
CA ALA A 46 -78.04 -48.60 -25.79
C ALA A 46 -77.64 -49.89 -25.06
N ASN A 47 -77.19 -49.78 -23.81
CA ASN A 47 -77.16 -50.81 -22.78
C ASN A 47 -76.92 -50.04 -21.47
N GLY A 48 -77.75 -50.07 -20.42
CA GLY A 48 -78.50 -51.20 -19.90
C GLY A 48 -77.99 -51.51 -18.48
N LYS A 49 -78.15 -50.56 -17.54
CA LYS A 49 -78.20 -50.66 -16.05
C LYS A 49 -77.36 -51.68 -15.25
N ALA A 50 -76.33 -52.34 -15.80
CA ALA A 50 -75.49 -53.31 -15.09
C ALA A 50 -74.05 -52.82 -14.80
N GLY A 51 -73.70 -51.57 -15.14
CA GLY A 51 -72.33 -51.03 -15.05
C GLY A 51 -71.97 -50.23 -13.79
N GLU A 52 -72.91 -49.95 -12.88
CA GLU A 52 -72.67 -49.01 -11.75
C GLU A 52 -71.88 -49.61 -10.57
N ALA A 53 -71.74 -50.93 -10.49
CA ALA A 53 -71.02 -51.58 -9.39
C ALA A 53 -69.51 -51.75 -9.66
N TRP A 54 -69.10 -51.87 -10.92
CA TRP A 54 -67.68 -52.08 -11.28
C TRP A 54 -66.87 -50.77 -11.28
N THR A 55 -67.54 -49.64 -11.48
CA THR A 55 -66.91 -48.32 -11.50
C THR A 55 -66.44 -47.86 -10.13
N LYS A 56 -67.14 -48.18 -9.03
CA LYS A 56 -66.75 -47.75 -7.68
C LYS A 56 -65.43 -48.36 -7.19
N ALA A 57 -65.15 -49.62 -7.55
CA ALA A 57 -63.90 -50.28 -7.16
C ALA A 57 -62.70 -49.81 -8.00
N GLN A 58 -62.90 -49.46 -9.27
CA GLN A 58 -61.84 -48.86 -10.08
C GLN A 58 -61.51 -47.43 -9.64
N VAL A 59 -62.52 -46.64 -9.27
CA VAL A 59 -62.32 -45.27 -8.76
C VAL A 59 -61.49 -45.27 -7.47
N SER A 60 -61.76 -46.16 -6.50
CA SER A 60 -60.98 -46.20 -5.25
C SER A 60 -59.53 -46.64 -5.46
N LEU A 61 -59.27 -47.56 -6.41
CA LEU A 61 -57.90 -47.96 -6.75
C LEU A 61 -57.13 -46.80 -7.41
N THR A 62 -57.80 -46.03 -8.28
CA THR A 62 -57.18 -44.86 -8.91
C THR A 62 -56.91 -43.73 -7.91
N GLU A 63 -57.81 -43.47 -6.96
CA GLU A 63 -57.61 -42.46 -5.92
C GLU A 63 -56.41 -42.81 -5.02
N SER A 64 -56.26 -44.09 -4.63
CA SER A 64 -55.11 -44.53 -3.85
C SER A 64 -53.78 -44.37 -4.60
N ALA A 65 -53.76 -44.67 -5.91
CA ALA A 65 -52.56 -44.51 -6.72
C ALA A 65 -52.18 -43.03 -6.91
N VAL A 66 -53.16 -42.14 -7.03
CA VAL A 66 -52.92 -40.69 -7.12
C VAL A 66 -52.33 -40.15 -5.82
N VAL A 67 -52.85 -40.57 -4.66
CA VAL A 67 -52.30 -40.15 -3.35
C VAL A 67 -50.86 -40.62 -3.16
N GLU A 68 -50.55 -41.86 -3.54
CA GLU A 68 -49.18 -42.38 -3.45
C GLU A 68 -48.22 -41.64 -4.41
N ALA A 69 -48.67 -41.36 -5.64
CA ALA A 69 -47.90 -40.57 -6.60
C ALA A 69 -47.66 -39.14 -6.12
N GLU A 70 -48.68 -38.49 -5.52
CA GLU A 70 -48.54 -37.16 -4.95
C GLU A 70 -47.58 -37.14 -3.76
N ALA A 71 -47.64 -38.14 -2.88
CA ALA A 71 -46.70 -38.28 -1.76
C ALA A 71 -45.25 -38.43 -2.25
N LYS A 72 -45.02 -39.29 -3.26
CA LYS A 72 -43.70 -39.45 -3.90
C LYS A 72 -43.22 -38.16 -4.55
N ALA A 73 -44.10 -37.43 -5.24
CA ALA A 73 -43.75 -36.14 -5.84
C ALA A 73 -43.35 -35.11 -4.77
N ARG A 74 -44.06 -35.04 -3.65
CA ARG A 74 -43.71 -34.13 -2.53
C ARG A 74 -42.36 -34.45 -1.92
N VAL A 75 -42.02 -35.74 -1.75
CA VAL A 75 -40.71 -36.16 -1.26
C VAL A 75 -39.60 -35.76 -2.24
N ALA A 76 -39.79 -36.01 -3.54
CA ALA A 76 -38.81 -35.62 -4.57
C ALA A 76 -38.60 -34.10 -4.62
N VAL A 77 -39.65 -33.31 -4.47
CA VAL A 77 -39.55 -31.84 -4.38
C VAL A 77 -38.79 -31.40 -3.13
N ALA A 78 -39.04 -32.03 -1.98
CA ALA A 78 -38.32 -31.72 -0.74
C ALA A 78 -36.81 -32.03 -0.85
N GLU A 79 -36.46 -33.18 -1.42
CA GLU A 79 -35.05 -33.57 -1.67
C GLU A 79 -34.37 -32.60 -2.65
N ALA A 80 -35.07 -32.18 -3.71
CA ALA A 80 -34.54 -31.20 -4.66
C ALA A 80 -34.28 -29.83 -4.00
N LEU A 81 -35.19 -29.36 -3.15
CA LEU A 81 -35.02 -28.11 -2.39
C LEU A 81 -33.86 -28.20 -1.39
N GLU A 82 -33.67 -29.34 -0.73
CA GLU A 82 -32.53 -29.55 0.17
C GLU A 82 -31.20 -29.55 -0.61
N ALA A 83 -31.16 -30.21 -1.77
CA ALA A 83 -29.99 -30.20 -2.64
C ALA A 83 -29.65 -28.79 -3.15
N GLU A 84 -30.67 -28.01 -3.54
CA GLU A 84 -30.49 -26.61 -3.96
C GLU A 84 -29.98 -25.74 -2.81
N ALA A 85 -30.52 -25.90 -1.61
CA ALA A 85 -30.06 -25.18 -0.42
C ALA A 85 -28.59 -25.52 -0.08
N LYS A 86 -28.21 -26.80 -0.15
CA LYS A 86 -26.83 -27.26 0.03
C LYS A 86 -25.89 -26.68 -1.03
N ALA A 87 -26.31 -26.65 -2.30
CA ALA A 87 -25.52 -26.06 -3.38
C ALA A 87 -25.31 -24.54 -3.17
N LYS A 88 -26.38 -23.81 -2.81
CA LYS A 88 -26.29 -22.37 -2.49
C LYS A 88 -25.37 -22.11 -1.30
N ALA A 89 -25.43 -22.93 -0.25
CA ALA A 89 -24.56 -22.81 0.91
C ALA A 89 -23.09 -23.08 0.55
N ALA A 90 -22.81 -24.07 -0.31
CA ALA A 90 -21.46 -24.36 -0.78
C ALA A 90 -20.87 -23.20 -1.62
N VAL A 91 -21.68 -22.59 -2.51
CA VAL A 91 -21.26 -21.42 -3.29
C VAL A 91 -20.99 -20.22 -2.38
N ALA A 92 -21.87 -19.94 -1.41
CA ALA A 92 -21.67 -18.85 -0.47
C ALA A 92 -20.42 -19.04 0.39
N LYS A 93 -20.12 -20.28 0.80
CA LYS A 93 -18.89 -20.62 1.52
C LYS A 93 -17.66 -20.38 0.65
N ALA A 94 -17.68 -20.82 -0.61
CA ALA A 94 -16.57 -20.61 -1.54
C ALA A 94 -16.31 -19.12 -1.85
N ASP A 95 -17.37 -18.32 -2.02
CA ASP A 95 -17.26 -16.86 -2.19
C ASP A 95 -16.63 -16.19 -0.96
N ALA A 96 -17.06 -16.60 0.24
CA ALA A 96 -16.48 -16.09 1.49
C ALA A 96 -14.99 -16.44 1.62
N GLU A 97 -14.60 -17.69 1.32
CA GLU A 97 -13.20 -18.12 1.33
C GLU A 97 -12.37 -17.36 0.27
N ALA A 98 -12.91 -17.13 -0.92
CA ALA A 98 -12.26 -16.33 -1.97
C ALA A 98 -12.03 -14.87 -1.52
N ARG A 99 -13.02 -14.25 -0.87
CA ARG A 99 -12.88 -12.88 -0.33
C ARG A 99 -11.83 -12.79 0.76
N VAL A 100 -11.76 -13.79 1.64
CA VAL A 100 -10.72 -13.85 2.68
C VAL A 100 -9.34 -14.01 2.04
N ALA A 101 -9.20 -14.86 1.02
CA ALA A 101 -7.94 -15.03 0.30
C ALA A 101 -7.51 -13.75 -0.44
N GLU A 102 -8.44 -13.04 -1.09
CA GLU A 102 -8.17 -11.77 -1.75
C GLU A 102 -7.74 -10.68 -0.74
N ALA A 103 -8.44 -10.57 0.39
CA ALA A 103 -8.06 -9.65 1.46
C ALA A 103 -6.66 -9.96 2.02
N ALA A 104 -6.34 -11.23 2.24
CA ALA A 104 -5.00 -11.65 2.68
C ALA A 104 -3.92 -11.34 1.63
N ALA A 105 -4.21 -11.49 0.34
CA ALA A 105 -3.30 -11.12 -0.73
C ALA A 105 -3.03 -9.61 -0.76
N LYS A 106 -4.08 -8.79 -0.63
CA LYS A 106 -3.95 -7.32 -0.55
C LYS A 106 -3.09 -6.89 0.65
N ALA A 107 -3.31 -7.49 1.83
CA ALA A 107 -2.51 -7.22 3.01
C ALA A 107 -1.01 -7.55 2.81
N ARG A 108 -0.70 -8.69 2.16
CA ARG A 108 0.69 -9.04 1.84
C ARG A 108 1.36 -8.05 0.88
N VAL A 109 0.61 -7.51 -0.08
CA VAL A 109 1.13 -6.50 -1.01
C VAL A 109 1.44 -5.19 -0.26
N THR A 110 0.55 -4.75 0.64
CA THR A 110 0.80 -3.53 1.43
C THR A 110 2.00 -3.70 2.38
N ASP A 111 2.13 -4.87 3.02
CA ASP A 111 3.27 -5.17 3.88
C ASP A 111 4.59 -5.21 3.09
N ALA A 112 4.57 -5.82 1.90
CA ALA A 112 5.73 -5.87 1.02
C ALA A 112 6.13 -4.48 0.50
N GLU A 113 5.15 -3.62 0.18
CA GLU A 113 5.40 -2.23 -0.23
C GLU A 113 6.03 -1.42 0.90
N ALA A 114 5.52 -1.56 2.14
CA ALA A 114 6.09 -0.91 3.31
C ALA A 114 7.54 -1.37 3.54
N ALA A 115 7.79 -2.68 3.48
CA ALA A 115 9.14 -3.23 3.61
C ALA A 115 10.09 -2.74 2.51
N ALA A 116 9.61 -2.59 1.27
CA ALA A 116 10.39 -2.05 0.16
C ALA A 116 10.78 -0.58 0.40
N LYS A 117 9.84 0.25 0.88
CA LYS A 117 10.12 1.66 1.22
C LYS A 117 11.19 1.78 2.31
N VAL A 118 11.14 0.94 3.34
CA VAL A 118 12.16 0.92 4.40
C VAL A 118 13.54 0.57 3.82
N ARG A 119 13.64 -0.45 2.96
CA ARG A 119 14.92 -0.82 2.32
C ARG A 119 15.48 0.28 1.43
N VAL A 120 14.63 1.01 0.71
CA VAL A 120 15.07 2.16 -0.10
C VAL A 120 15.62 3.27 0.79
N ALA A 121 14.92 3.60 1.89
CA ALA A 121 15.37 4.61 2.84
C ALA A 121 16.71 4.22 3.51
N GLU A 122 16.88 2.96 3.90
CA GLU A 122 18.13 2.45 4.47
C GLU A 122 19.28 2.48 3.46
N ALA A 123 19.01 2.12 2.20
CA ALA A 123 20.00 2.21 1.13
C ALA A 123 20.41 3.67 0.87
N GLU A 124 19.46 4.60 0.86
CA GLU A 124 19.73 6.04 0.71
C GLU A 124 20.55 6.61 1.88
N ALA A 125 20.23 6.23 3.11
CA ALA A 125 21.02 6.61 4.28
C ALA A 125 22.45 6.07 4.17
N THR A 126 22.60 4.82 3.75
CA THR A 126 23.91 4.18 3.56
C THR A 126 24.74 4.88 2.47
N THR A 127 24.14 5.28 1.36
CA THR A 127 24.86 6.00 0.30
C THR A 127 25.28 7.39 0.75
N LYS A 128 24.41 8.12 1.46
CA LYS A 128 24.78 9.43 2.06
C LYS A 128 25.97 9.32 3.01
N VAL A 129 25.99 8.30 3.87
CA VAL A 129 27.12 8.05 4.77
C VAL A 129 28.41 7.75 3.99
N ARG A 130 28.33 6.95 2.91
CA ARG A 130 29.49 6.65 2.06
C ARG A 130 30.01 7.88 1.32
N VAL A 131 29.13 8.74 0.84
CA VAL A 131 29.51 10.01 0.18
C VAL A 131 30.21 10.92 1.17
N ALA A 132 29.65 11.13 2.37
CA ALA A 132 30.28 11.93 3.41
C ALA A 132 31.65 11.38 3.83
N ALA A 133 31.78 10.05 3.95
CA ALA A 133 33.06 9.40 4.24
C ALA A 133 34.09 9.62 3.13
N ALA A 134 33.69 9.59 1.85
CA ALA A 134 34.57 9.86 0.73
C ALA A 134 35.04 11.33 0.70
N GLU A 135 34.15 12.27 0.96
CA GLU A 135 34.49 13.70 1.07
C GLU A 135 35.48 13.97 2.21
N ALA A 136 35.31 13.31 3.35
CA ALA A 136 36.25 13.40 4.47
C ALA A 136 37.65 12.88 4.09
N LEU A 137 37.73 11.74 3.41
CA LEU A 137 39.01 11.20 2.92
C LEU A 137 39.67 12.12 1.89
N GLU A 138 38.90 12.78 1.03
CA GLU A 138 39.44 13.77 0.09
C GLU A 138 40.03 14.98 0.84
N ALA A 139 39.38 15.45 1.89
CA ALA A 139 39.90 16.52 2.74
C ALA A 139 41.21 16.12 3.44
N ASP A 140 41.27 14.89 3.98
CA ASP A 140 42.48 14.36 4.61
C ASP A 140 43.65 14.26 3.62
N LEU A 141 43.40 13.81 2.39
CA LEU A 141 44.42 13.78 1.34
C LEU A 141 44.94 15.18 0.98
N LYS A 142 44.07 16.20 0.95
CA LYS A 142 44.48 17.60 0.75
C LYS A 142 45.36 18.10 1.89
N ILE A 143 45.00 17.81 3.15
CA ILE A 143 45.79 18.16 4.33
C ILE A 143 47.17 17.50 4.27
N LEU A 144 47.23 16.21 3.91
CA LEU A 144 48.49 15.48 3.79
C LEU A 144 49.40 16.07 2.71
N LYS A 145 48.83 16.51 1.59
CA LYS A 145 49.58 17.18 0.52
C LYS A 145 50.16 18.52 0.99
N LEU A 146 49.36 19.34 1.68
CA LEU A 146 49.82 20.62 2.23
C LEU A 146 50.92 20.43 3.28
N ARG A 147 50.81 19.42 4.15
CA ARG A 147 51.87 19.11 5.14
C ARG A 147 53.20 18.78 4.47
N LYS A 148 53.18 17.92 3.43
CA LYS A 148 54.39 17.60 2.66
C LYS A 148 55.02 18.84 2.01
N GLU A 149 54.19 19.75 1.50
CA GLU A 149 54.68 20.99 0.91
C GLU A 149 55.33 21.90 1.96
N ILE A 150 54.72 22.04 3.14
CA ILE A 150 55.30 22.78 4.27
C ILE A 150 56.64 22.17 4.71
N ASP A 151 56.73 20.85 4.84
CA ASP A 151 57.96 20.16 5.26
C ASP A 151 59.13 20.47 4.31
N VAL A 152 58.88 20.44 3.00
CA VAL A 152 59.88 20.82 1.96
C VAL A 152 60.32 22.28 2.07
N PHE A 153 59.41 23.20 2.40
CA PHE A 153 59.77 24.61 2.61
C PHE A 153 60.63 24.80 3.86
N THR A 154 60.33 24.09 4.94
CA THR A 154 61.11 24.16 6.19
C THR A 154 62.54 23.60 6.04
N GLU A 155 62.74 22.50 5.32
CA GLU A 155 64.08 21.93 5.10
C GLU A 155 64.98 22.88 4.27
N ASN A 156 64.41 23.57 3.28
CA ASN A 156 65.16 24.53 2.47
C ASN A 156 65.45 25.86 3.20
N GLY A 157 64.63 26.25 4.19
CA GLY A 157 64.82 27.47 4.98
C GLY A 157 65.98 27.38 5.97
N GLN A 158 66.19 26.23 6.61
CA GLN A 158 67.25 26.05 7.61
C GLN A 158 68.67 26.10 7.03
N ALA A 159 68.84 25.81 5.73
CA ALA A 159 70.14 25.90 5.06
C ALA A 159 70.63 27.36 4.86
N ASN A 160 69.73 28.35 4.89
CA ASN A 160 70.08 29.75 4.60
C ASN A 160 70.24 30.64 5.85
N GLU A 161 69.80 30.18 7.02
CA GLU A 161 69.82 30.98 8.27
C GLU A 161 71.02 30.70 9.19
N GLN A 162 71.80 29.63 8.92
CA GLN A 162 73.04 29.34 9.66
C GLN A 162 74.25 30.21 9.25
N ALA A 163 74.11 31.12 8.29
CA ALA A 163 75.22 31.99 7.87
C ALA A 163 75.35 33.31 8.65
N ASP A 164 74.34 33.74 9.44
CA ASP A 164 74.30 35.12 9.97
C ASP A 164 74.14 35.27 11.50
N VAL A 165 74.22 34.18 12.28
CA VAL A 165 73.99 34.21 13.75
C VAL A 165 75.27 33.92 14.57
N GLU A 166 76.42 34.49 14.18
CA GLU A 166 77.63 34.51 15.03
C GLU A 166 78.01 35.91 15.56
N LYS A 167 77.10 36.90 15.50
CA LYS A 167 77.31 38.17 16.20
C LYS A 167 75.98 38.70 16.72
N VAL A 168 75.82 38.66 18.04
CA VAL A 168 75.18 39.68 18.93
C VAL A 168 74.72 38.96 20.20
N VAL A 169 75.64 38.90 21.16
CA VAL A 169 75.35 38.66 22.57
C VAL A 169 75.10 40.02 23.21
N GLU A 170 73.87 40.34 23.59
CA GLU A 170 73.62 41.30 24.67
C GLU A 170 72.28 41.04 25.39
N LYS A 171 72.35 40.93 26.71
CA LYS A 171 71.24 40.72 27.68
C LYS A 171 70.55 42.08 28.00
N PRO A 172 69.60 42.16 28.96
CA PRO A 172 68.25 41.57 29.02
C PRO A 172 67.19 42.64 29.40
N LYS A 173 65.87 42.40 29.22
CA LYS A 173 64.87 43.12 30.06
C LYS A 173 63.56 42.38 30.26
N LYS A 174 63.32 42.03 31.54
CA LYS A 174 62.07 41.57 32.12
C LYS A 174 60.90 42.51 31.77
N ARG A 175 59.80 41.95 31.26
CA ARG A 175 58.46 42.49 31.49
C ARG A 175 57.50 41.34 31.78
N ALA A 176 56.99 41.35 33.01
CA ALA A 176 55.82 40.60 33.43
C ALA A 176 54.58 41.14 32.69
N ARG A 177 53.71 40.24 32.24
CA ARG A 177 52.30 40.56 32.01
C ARG A 177 51.45 39.32 32.27
N THR A 178 50.87 39.36 33.46
CA THR A 178 49.68 38.67 33.92
C THR A 178 48.53 38.89 32.94
N GLY A 179 47.83 37.82 32.57
CA GLY A 179 46.58 37.85 31.80
C GLY A 179 45.91 36.49 31.90
N GLU A 180 44.72 36.47 32.51
CA GLU A 180 43.95 35.32 32.97
C GLU A 180 43.36 34.43 31.86
N PRO A 181 42.99 33.17 32.18
CA PRO A 181 42.22 32.30 31.30
C PRO A 181 40.73 32.63 31.37
N GLY A 182 40.19 33.21 30.30
CA GLY A 182 38.75 33.43 30.13
C GLY A 182 38.03 32.14 29.77
N THR A 183 37.52 31.44 30.79
CA THR A 183 36.49 30.41 30.68
C THR A 183 35.16 31.06 30.27
N GLY A 184 34.78 30.91 29.00
CA GLY A 184 33.48 31.33 28.48
C GLY A 184 32.55 30.15 28.24
N ALA A 185 31.91 29.66 29.31
CA ALA A 185 30.74 28.81 29.21
C ALA A 185 29.53 29.67 28.79
N GLY A 186 29.21 29.65 27.50
CA GLY A 186 28.06 30.34 26.93
C GLY A 186 26.94 29.37 26.59
N SER A 187 26.12 29.03 27.59
CA SER A 187 24.77 28.53 27.37
C SER A 187 23.97 29.61 26.65
N VAL A 188 23.48 29.31 25.45
CA VAL A 188 22.42 30.09 24.79
C VAL A 188 21.33 29.13 24.37
N SER A 189 20.46 28.84 25.34
CA SER A 189 19.06 28.52 25.07
C SER A 189 18.45 29.76 24.43
N LYS A 190 18.49 29.84 23.10
CA LYS A 190 17.81 30.90 22.37
C LYS A 190 16.34 30.51 22.26
N ALA A 191 15.56 30.97 23.24
CA ALA A 191 14.14 31.20 23.06
C ALA A 191 13.97 32.06 21.81
N VAL A 192 13.48 31.45 20.73
CA VAL A 192 13.11 32.14 19.50
C VAL A 192 11.71 32.70 19.71
N THR A 193 11.64 33.85 20.38
CA THR A 193 10.49 34.76 20.28
C THR A 193 10.70 35.64 19.05
N ASN A 194 10.61 35.05 17.86
CA ASN A 194 10.53 35.85 16.63
C ASN A 194 9.07 36.26 16.39
N LYS A 195 8.69 37.39 17.00
CA LYS A 195 7.71 38.31 16.40
C LYS A 195 8.40 39.01 15.22
N SER A 196 8.51 38.31 14.10
CA SER A 196 8.75 38.92 12.80
C SER A 196 7.75 38.31 11.84
N SER A 197 7.01 39.16 11.15
CA SER A 197 5.96 38.87 10.16
C SER A 197 6.47 38.20 8.88
N GLU A 198 7.50 37.36 9.00
CA GLU A 198 8.00 36.54 7.90
C GLU A 198 7.03 35.35 7.77
N GLY A 199 6.44 35.22 6.59
CA GLY A 199 5.37 34.26 6.32
C GLY A 199 5.71 32.86 6.87
N LEU A 200 4.71 32.24 7.49
CA LEU A 200 4.81 30.90 8.06
C LEU A 200 5.47 29.92 7.08
N GLN A 201 6.41 29.11 7.55
CA GLN A 201 7.14 28.14 6.72
C GLN A 201 6.84 26.70 7.18
N ILE A 202 6.83 25.76 6.25
CA ILE A 202 6.77 24.32 6.58
C ILE A 202 8.03 23.94 7.37
N GLY A 203 7.86 23.24 8.48
CA GLY A 203 8.90 22.89 9.46
C GLY A 203 9.05 23.92 10.60
N GLN A 204 8.34 25.06 10.54
CA GLN A 204 8.37 26.05 11.60
C GLN A 204 7.61 25.57 12.84
N ARG A 205 8.20 25.76 14.02
CA ARG A 205 7.55 25.59 15.32
C ARG A 205 6.66 26.80 15.60
N ILE A 206 5.42 26.53 15.99
CA ILE A 206 4.43 27.53 16.37
C ILE A 206 3.74 27.10 17.67
N GLU A 207 3.08 28.05 18.33
CA GLU A 207 2.19 27.81 19.45
C GLU A 207 0.77 28.18 19.01
N VAL A 208 -0.17 27.26 19.16
CA VAL A 208 -1.59 27.45 18.81
C VAL A 208 -2.40 27.63 20.08
N LEU A 209 -3.22 28.68 20.14
CA LEU A 209 -4.17 28.89 21.22
C LEU A 209 -5.46 28.10 20.93
N PHE A 210 -5.77 27.12 21.79
CA PHE A 210 -7.09 26.49 21.85
C PHE A 210 -8.02 27.30 22.74
N ASP A 211 -9.32 27.29 22.44
CA ASP A 211 -10.33 28.01 23.22
C ASP A 211 -10.91 27.20 24.39
N ASP A 212 -10.96 25.85 24.28
CA ASP A 212 -11.57 24.99 25.30
C ASP A 212 -10.84 23.63 25.44
N PRO A 213 -10.02 23.44 26.49
CA PRO A 213 -9.61 24.43 27.48
C PRO A 213 -8.66 25.49 26.88
N PRO A 214 -8.69 26.75 27.38
CA PRO A 214 -7.82 27.80 26.88
C PRO A 214 -6.35 27.49 27.21
N GLY A 215 -5.55 27.26 26.17
CA GLY A 215 -4.15 26.87 26.32
C GLY A 215 -3.34 27.02 25.05
N TYR A 216 -2.05 27.31 25.18
CA TYR A 216 -1.11 27.32 24.07
C TYR A 216 -0.46 25.94 23.95
N PHE A 217 -0.61 25.32 22.79
CA PHE A 217 -0.04 24.01 22.50
C PHE A 217 1.03 24.14 21.41
N PRO A 218 2.25 23.64 21.65
CA PRO A 218 3.31 23.72 20.68
C PRO A 218 3.10 22.70 19.56
N GLY A 219 3.29 23.13 18.32
CA GLY A 219 3.14 22.29 17.13
C GLY A 219 4.11 22.69 16.01
N THR A 220 4.24 21.82 15.02
CA THR A 220 5.09 22.02 13.84
C THR A 220 4.24 22.08 12.59
N ILE A 221 4.48 23.06 11.72
CA ILE A 221 3.79 23.15 10.44
C ILE A 221 4.30 22.04 9.52
N THR A 222 3.46 21.07 9.18
CA THR A 222 3.83 19.95 8.32
C THR A 222 3.47 20.18 6.86
N GLY A 223 2.51 21.08 6.58
CA GLY A 223 2.05 21.33 5.23
C GLY A 223 1.09 22.51 5.07
N LYS A 224 0.66 22.73 3.83
CA LYS A 224 -0.37 23.72 3.49
C LYS A 224 -1.29 23.17 2.41
N ASN A 225 -2.60 23.16 2.67
CA ASN A 225 -3.62 22.63 1.79
C ASN A 225 -4.74 23.65 1.57
N LYS A 226 -4.96 24.07 0.32
CA LYS A 226 -6.03 25.03 -0.08
C LYS A 226 -6.10 26.32 0.78
N GLY A 227 -4.96 26.80 1.28
CA GLY A 227 -4.88 28.01 2.11
C GLY A 227 -4.86 27.74 3.62
N ARG A 228 -5.27 26.55 4.07
CA ARG A 228 -5.14 26.11 5.46
C ARG A 228 -3.77 25.50 5.72
N TRP A 229 -3.26 25.68 6.92
CA TRP A 229 -2.00 25.12 7.38
C TRP A 229 -2.24 23.83 8.14
N GLN A 230 -1.44 22.81 7.85
CA GLN A 230 -1.45 21.54 8.60
C GLN A 230 -0.42 21.63 9.71
N ILE A 231 -0.85 21.36 10.93
CA ILE A 231 -0.03 21.47 12.15
C ILE A 231 -0.08 20.12 12.84
N GLU A 232 1.09 19.57 13.16
CA GLU A 232 1.25 18.38 13.98
C GLU A 232 1.71 18.81 15.38
N TYR A 233 0.95 18.44 16.40
CA TYR A 233 1.22 18.73 17.80
C TYR A 233 2.19 17.70 18.40
N ASP A 234 2.80 18.04 19.54
CA ASP A 234 3.79 17.15 20.20
C ASP A 234 3.20 15.86 20.78
N ASP A 235 1.88 15.79 20.93
CA ASP A 235 1.15 14.57 21.31
C ASP A 235 0.88 13.63 20.13
N GLY A 236 1.20 14.07 18.90
CA GLY A 236 1.02 13.31 17.65
C GLY A 236 -0.33 13.56 16.96
N ASP A 237 -1.19 14.42 17.52
CA ASP A 237 -2.41 14.83 16.84
C ASP A 237 -2.11 15.87 15.75
N TRP A 238 -2.98 15.96 14.73
CA TRP A 238 -2.83 16.92 13.65
C TRP A 238 -4.15 17.64 13.34
N GLU A 239 -4.05 18.93 12.97
CA GLU A 239 -5.19 19.77 12.65
C GLU A 239 -4.92 20.70 11.45
N GLU A 240 -5.97 21.07 10.71
CA GLU A 240 -5.93 22.07 9.65
C GLU A 240 -6.47 23.42 10.14
N LEU A 241 -5.59 24.41 10.35
CA LEU A 241 -5.97 25.74 10.82
C LEU A 241 -5.82 26.81 9.74
N ASP A 242 -6.74 27.77 9.74
CA ASP A 242 -6.60 28.98 8.93
C ASP A 242 -5.78 30.02 9.69
N LEU A 243 -4.47 30.02 9.43
CA LEU A 243 -3.53 31.02 9.97
C LEU A 243 -3.33 32.21 9.01
N SER A 244 -4.23 32.42 8.05
CA SER A 244 -4.21 33.67 7.27
C SER A 244 -4.63 34.81 8.19
N THR A 245 -3.70 35.74 8.42
CA THR A 245 -3.82 36.83 9.38
C THR A 245 -5.14 37.60 9.20
N THR A 246 -5.99 37.61 10.22
CA THR A 246 -7.10 38.58 10.38
C THR A 246 -6.55 39.96 10.72
#